data_AF-A0A3S9P0J5-F1
#
_entry.id   AF-A0A3S9P0J5-F1
#
_cell.length_a   1.000
_cell.length_b   1.000
_cell.length_c   1.000
_cell.angle_alpha   90.00
_cell.angle_beta   90.00
_cell.angle_gamma   90.00
#
_symmetry.space_group_name_H-M   'P 1'
#
loop_
_entity.id
_entity.type
_entity.pdbx_description
1 polymer ?
#
loop_
_entity_poly.entity_id
_entity_poly.type
_entity_poly.pdbx_seq_one_letter_code
_entity_poly.pdbx_strand_id
1 'polypeptide(L)'
;MYRRKEKLYKYLINTIENNKNNLAKSSTLLNRIRRLFLMPSVSDEVSTGRIFETESTIFVIGAKLPLVNYSGKRIVGLTTDSPLYRLFKGKKNGDEVQYGNDIEHISFF
;
A
#
# COMPACT_ATOMS: atom_id res chain seq x y z
N MET A 1 5.33 -15.07 5.66
CA MET A 1 4.79 -13.69 5.76
C MET A 1 5.86 -12.62 5.47
N TYR A 2 6.95 -12.51 6.25
CA TYR A 2 7.97 -11.44 6.12
C TYR A 2 8.59 -11.23 4.71
N ARG A 3 8.81 -12.31 3.94
CA ARG A 3 9.46 -12.25 2.61
C ARG A 3 8.66 -11.50 1.54
N ARG A 4 7.31 -11.50 1.58
CA ARG A 4 6.49 -10.83 0.54
C ARG A 4 6.53 -9.30 0.71
N LYS A 5 6.32 -8.82 1.94
CA LYS A 5 6.41 -7.41 2.31
C LYS A 5 7.79 -6.83 2.00
N GLU A 6 8.86 -7.58 2.27
CA GLU A 6 10.23 -7.15 1.97
C GLU A 6 10.50 -7.04 0.46
N LYS A 7 10.03 -7.99 -0.36
CA LYS A 7 10.17 -7.91 -1.82
C LYS A 7 9.42 -6.71 -2.40
N LEU A 8 8.19 -6.47 -1.94
CA LEU A 8 7.40 -5.29 -2.32
C LEU A 8 8.13 -3.99 -1.95
N TYR A 9 8.68 -3.93 -0.74
CA TYR A 9 9.48 -2.79 -0.28
C TYR A 9 10.67 -2.51 -1.22
N LYS A 10 11.50 -3.54 -1.46
CA LYS A 10 12.67 -3.41 -2.35
C LYS A 10 12.29 -2.96 -3.75
N TYR A 11 11.20 -3.52 -4.29
CA TYR A 11 10.68 -3.15 -5.59
C TYR A 11 10.22 -1.69 -5.67
N LEU A 12 9.48 -1.21 -4.65
CA LEU A 12 9.05 0.19 -4.59
C LEU A 12 10.22 1.17 -4.49
N ILE A 13 11.20 0.87 -3.64
CA ILE A 13 12.40 1.70 -3.49
C ILE A 13 13.14 1.82 -4.83
N ASN A 14 13.44 0.69 -5.48
CA ASN A 14 14.11 0.67 -6.78
C ASN A 14 13.30 1.43 -7.85
N THR A 15 11.97 1.27 -7.88
CA THR A 15 11.12 1.96 -8.86
C THR A 15 11.11 3.48 -8.65
N ILE A 16 11.11 3.95 -7.40
CA ILE A 16 11.16 5.38 -7.07
C ILE A 16 12.53 5.97 -7.36
N GLU A 17 13.60 5.21 -7.07
CA GLU A 17 14.97 5.63 -7.35
C GLU A 17 15.30 5.69 -8.84
N ASN A 18 14.66 4.87 -9.67
CA ASN A 18 14.83 4.90 -11.12
C ASN A 18 14.00 6.00 -11.81
N ASN A 19 12.91 6.47 -11.18
CA ASN A 19 12.07 7.58 -11.69
C ASN A 19 12.58 8.99 -11.30
N LYS A 20 13.90 9.15 -11.10
CA LYS A 20 14.57 10.38 -10.60
C LYS A 20 14.42 11.60 -11.52
N ASN A 21 13.25 12.24 -11.50
CA ASN A 21 13.05 13.58 -12.04
C ASN A 21 13.07 14.67 -10.94
N ASN A 22 13.22 14.33 -9.65
CA ASN A 22 13.37 15.32 -8.56
C ASN A 22 13.91 14.69 -7.25
N LEU A 23 15.22 14.85 -6.97
CA LEU A 23 15.92 14.20 -5.85
C LEU A 23 15.40 14.57 -4.44
N ALA A 24 14.95 15.82 -4.23
CA ALA A 24 14.49 16.29 -2.92
C ALA A 24 13.12 15.72 -2.51
N LYS A 25 12.21 15.48 -3.47
CA LYS A 25 10.91 14.83 -3.22
C LYS A 25 11.08 13.33 -2.97
N SER A 26 12.07 12.71 -3.60
CA SER A 26 12.34 11.27 -3.45
C SER A 26 12.78 10.92 -2.03
N SER A 27 13.66 11.69 -1.38
CA SER A 27 14.15 11.34 -0.03
C SER A 27 13.05 11.34 1.04
N THR A 28 12.16 12.33 1.04
CA THR A 28 11.03 12.39 1.99
C THR A 28 10.03 11.25 1.74
N LEU A 29 9.76 10.92 0.47
CA LEU A 29 8.89 9.80 0.12
C LEU A 29 9.49 8.46 0.53
N LEU A 30 10.77 8.23 0.25
CA LEU A 30 11.50 7.01 0.62
C LEU A 30 11.51 6.81 2.15
N ASN A 31 11.77 7.88 2.92
CA ASN A 31 11.71 7.83 4.38
C ASN A 31 10.31 7.49 4.89
N ARG A 32 9.26 8.05 4.26
CA ARG A 32 7.88 7.74 4.61
C ARG A 32 7.54 6.28 4.31
N ILE A 33 7.88 5.78 3.13
CA ILE A 33 7.65 4.37 2.75
C ILE A 33 8.40 3.45 3.72
N ARG A 34 9.68 3.72 3.99
CA ARG A 34 10.47 2.95 4.96
C ARG A 34 9.77 2.88 6.32
N ARG A 35 9.26 4.02 6.82
CA ARG A 35 8.52 4.04 8.11
C ARG A 35 7.27 3.17 8.07
N LEU A 36 6.48 3.23 7.00
CA LEU A 36 5.24 2.44 6.88
C LEU A 36 5.53 0.94 6.77
N PHE A 37 6.58 0.57 6.06
CA PHE A 37 6.95 -0.85 5.91
C PHE A 37 7.56 -1.44 7.18
N LEU A 38 8.24 -0.62 8.00
CA LEU A 38 8.79 -1.03 9.29
C LEU A 38 7.78 -0.93 10.45
N MET A 39 6.63 -0.29 10.23
CA MET A 39 5.62 -0.16 11.28
C MET A 39 5.07 -1.54 11.65
N PRO A 40 5.11 -1.92 12.95
CA PRO A 40 4.46 -3.13 13.42
C PRO A 40 2.96 -2.98 13.22
N SER A 41 2.31 -4.03 12.72
CA SER A 41 0.86 -4.04 12.62
C SER A 41 0.27 -4.32 13.99
N VAL A 42 -0.33 -3.29 14.59
CA VAL A 42 -0.94 -3.34 15.93
C VAL A 42 -2.41 -3.72 15.89
N SER A 43 -3.00 -3.88 14.71
CA SER A 43 -4.42 -4.16 14.51
C SER A 43 -4.59 -5.18 13.39
N ASP A 44 -5.56 -6.08 13.57
CA ASP A 44 -6.03 -7.02 12.55
C ASP A 44 -7.01 -6.40 11.56
N GLU A 45 -7.10 -5.07 11.55
CA GLU A 45 -7.97 -4.31 10.67
C GLU A 45 -7.16 -3.36 9.78
N VAL A 46 -7.79 -2.96 8.67
CA VAL A 46 -7.29 -1.89 7.81
C VAL A 46 -7.23 -0.59 8.61
N SER A 47 -6.02 -0.09 8.82
CA SER A 47 -5.71 1.08 9.64
C SER A 47 -4.48 1.83 9.11
N THR A 48 -4.22 3.03 9.62
CA THR A 48 -3.08 3.84 9.19
C THR A 48 -1.75 3.09 9.30
N GLY A 49 -0.97 3.09 8.21
CA GLY A 49 0.32 2.37 8.15
C GLY A 49 0.21 0.87 7.89
N ARG A 50 -1.00 0.34 7.73
CA ARG A 50 -1.24 -1.02 7.23
C ARG A 50 -0.98 -1.07 5.73
N ILE A 51 -0.51 -2.22 5.27
CA ILE A 51 -0.40 -2.56 3.85
C ILE A 51 -1.28 -3.80 3.66
N PHE A 52 -2.19 -3.71 2.71
CA PHE A 52 -3.11 -4.79 2.38
C PHE A 52 -3.23 -4.90 0.87
N GLU A 53 -3.71 -6.03 0.40
CA GLU A 53 -3.99 -6.27 -1.01
C GLU A 53 -5.43 -6.72 -1.18
N THR A 54 -5.96 -6.44 -2.35
CA THR A 54 -7.08 -7.13 -2.96
C THR A 54 -6.57 -8.00 -4.11
N GLU A 55 -7.47 -8.59 -4.88
CA GLU A 55 -7.14 -9.36 -6.08
C GLU A 55 -6.39 -8.50 -7.09
N SER A 56 -6.82 -7.26 -7.31
CA SER A 56 -6.27 -6.38 -8.36
C SER A 56 -5.23 -5.37 -7.86
N THR A 57 -5.24 -5.04 -6.56
CA THR A 57 -4.56 -3.84 -6.06
C THR A 57 -3.86 -4.06 -4.73
N ILE A 58 -2.68 -3.48 -4.55
CA ILE A 58 -1.93 -3.40 -3.31
C ILE A 58 -2.03 -1.98 -2.78
N PHE A 59 -2.58 -1.81 -1.58
CA PHE A 59 -2.78 -0.51 -0.95
C PHE A 59 -1.73 -0.25 0.13
N VAL A 60 -1.09 0.91 0.05
CA VAL A 60 -0.13 1.41 1.06
C VAL A 60 -0.73 2.63 1.73
N ILE A 61 -1.20 2.48 2.97
CA ILE A 61 -1.91 3.56 3.67
C ILE A 61 -0.93 4.59 4.23
N GLY A 62 -1.20 5.86 3.97
CA GLY A 62 -0.43 7.01 4.49
C GLY A 62 0.67 7.51 3.56
N ALA A 63 0.82 6.94 2.37
CA ALA A 63 1.76 7.38 1.35
C ALA A 63 1.05 7.84 0.07
N LYS A 64 1.62 8.83 -0.62
CA LYS A 64 1.31 9.13 -2.01
C LYS A 64 2.36 8.43 -2.86
N LEU A 65 1.95 7.41 -3.60
CA LEU A 65 2.85 6.63 -4.44
C LEU A 65 2.67 6.97 -5.92
N PRO A 66 3.73 6.86 -6.74
CA PRO A 66 3.57 6.86 -8.18
C PRO A 66 2.73 5.66 -8.65
N LEU A 67 2.22 5.72 -9.88
CA LEU A 67 1.57 4.57 -10.51
C LEU A 67 2.62 3.50 -10.80
N VAL A 68 2.50 2.36 -10.12
CA VAL A 68 3.44 1.25 -10.21
C VAL A 68 2.67 -0.06 -10.23
N ASN A 69 3.14 -1.04 -11.01
CA ASN A 69 2.58 -2.39 -11.04
C ASN A 69 3.57 -3.40 -10.46
N TYR A 70 3.11 -4.32 -9.60
CA TYR A 70 3.92 -5.37 -9.02
C TYR A 70 3.18 -6.71 -9.08
N SER A 71 3.79 -7.70 -9.73
CA SER A 71 3.21 -9.04 -9.90
C SER A 71 1.79 -9.03 -10.46
N GLY A 72 1.52 -8.18 -11.46
CA GLY A 72 0.20 -8.04 -12.10
C GLY A 72 -0.80 -7.19 -11.31
N LYS A 73 -0.49 -6.77 -10.08
CA LYS A 73 -1.33 -5.87 -9.27
C LYS A 73 -0.87 -4.42 -9.36
N ARG A 74 -1.79 -3.49 -9.26
CA ARG A 74 -1.48 -2.06 -9.13
C ARG A 74 -1.04 -1.76 -7.70
N ILE A 75 -0.04 -0.93 -7.49
CA ILE A 75 0.29 -0.39 -6.17
C ILE A 75 -0.28 1.02 -6.07
N VAL A 76 -1.12 1.26 -5.07
CA VAL A 76 -1.80 2.53 -4.84
C VAL A 76 -1.46 3.04 -3.44
N GLY A 77 -0.98 4.28 -3.39
CA GLY A 77 -0.88 5.02 -2.15
C GLY A 77 -2.26 5.54 -1.73
N LEU A 78 -2.68 5.22 -0.50
CA LEU A 78 -4.01 5.56 -0.01
C LEU A 78 -3.92 6.52 1.18
N THR A 79 -4.46 7.74 1.05
CA THR A 79 -4.45 8.72 2.14
C THR A 79 -5.67 8.51 3.06
N THR A 80 -5.50 8.78 4.36
CA THR A 80 -6.51 8.49 5.39
C THR A 80 -7.73 9.41 5.34
N ASP A 81 -7.63 10.52 4.62
CA ASP A 81 -8.70 11.48 4.33
C ASP A 81 -9.50 11.11 3.06
N SER A 82 -9.02 10.18 2.25
CA SER A 82 -9.67 9.81 0.99
C SER A 82 -11.00 9.08 1.21
N PRO A 83 -12.02 9.30 0.34
CA PRO A 83 -13.24 8.50 0.35
C PRO A 83 -12.98 7.01 0.23
N LEU A 84 -11.98 6.64 -0.58
CA LEU A 84 -11.59 5.25 -0.79
C LEU A 84 -11.07 4.59 0.50
N TYR A 85 -10.33 5.32 1.35
CA TYR A 85 -9.93 4.78 2.65
C TYR A 85 -11.11 4.43 3.54
N ARG A 86 -12.19 5.23 3.51
CA ARG A 86 -13.40 4.96 4.33
C ARG A 86 -14.09 3.66 3.95
N LEU A 87 -13.96 3.23 2.69
CA LEU A 87 -14.52 1.97 2.20
C LEU A 87 -13.82 0.75 2.84
N PHE A 88 -12.51 0.84 3.08
CA PHE A 88 -11.72 -0.26 3.62
C PHE A 88 -11.51 -0.17 5.14
N LYS A 89 -11.60 1.03 5.74
CA LYS A 89 -11.30 1.24 7.16
C LYS A 89 -12.08 0.29 8.06
N GLY A 90 -11.39 -0.42 8.96
CA GLY A 90 -11.98 -1.37 9.91
C GLY A 90 -12.25 -2.76 9.33
N LYS A 91 -12.05 -2.97 8.02
CA LYS A 91 -12.17 -4.29 7.40
C LYS A 91 -11.00 -5.20 7.80
N LYS A 92 -11.27 -6.50 7.83
CA LYS A 92 -10.33 -7.55 8.25
C LYS A 92 -9.91 -8.42 7.06
N ASN A 93 -8.94 -9.29 7.32
CA ASN A 93 -8.51 -10.29 6.35
C ASN A 93 -9.68 -11.23 6.01
N GLY A 94 -9.96 -11.43 4.73
CA GLY A 94 -11.06 -12.23 4.21
C GLY A 94 -12.35 -11.44 3.99
N ASP A 95 -12.45 -10.19 4.46
CA ASP A 95 -13.65 -9.38 4.22
C ASP A 95 -13.77 -9.02 2.74
N GLU A 96 -15.01 -9.01 2.27
CA GLU A 96 -15.39 -8.51 0.95
C GLU A 96 -15.65 -7.00 0.95
N VAL A 97 -15.35 -6.39 -0.19
CA VAL A 97 -15.56 -4.98 -0.45
C VAL A 97 -15.92 -4.74 -1.92
N GLN A 98 -16.95 -3.92 -2.15
CA GLN A 98 -17.30 -3.48 -3.49
C GLN A 98 -16.34 -2.37 -3.93
N TYR A 99 -15.45 -2.67 -4.86
CA TYR A 99 -14.47 -1.73 -5.39
C TYR A 99 -14.74 -1.45 -6.88
N GLY A 100 -15.38 -0.32 -7.15
CA GLY A 100 -15.92 -0.04 -8.47
C GLY A 100 -17.12 -0.96 -8.75
N ASN A 101 -17.02 -1.77 -9.81
CA ASN A 101 -18.07 -2.72 -10.19
C ASN A 101 -17.76 -4.16 -9.74
N ASP A 102 -16.60 -4.37 -9.11
CA ASP A 102 -16.13 -5.70 -8.72
C ASP A 102 -16.28 -5.91 -7.21
N ILE A 103 -16.46 -7.16 -6.81
CA ILE A 103 -16.35 -7.59 -5.42
C ILE A 103 -14.94 -8.15 -5.24
N GLU A 104 -14.22 -7.57 -4.30
CA GLU A 104 -12.83 -7.91 -4.01
C GLU A 104 -12.66 -8.34 -2.55
N HIS A 105 -11.70 -9.22 -2.27
CA HIS A 105 -11.39 -9.73 -0.93
C HIS A 105 -10.11 -9.11 -0.40
N ILE A 106 -10.14 -8.73 0.88
CA ILE A 106 -9.01 -8.12 1.54
C ILE A 106 -8.06 -9.20 2.07
N SER A 107 -6.77 -9.07 1.75
CA SER A 107 -5.72 -9.91 2.32
C SER A 107 -4.58 -9.04 2.88
N PHE A 108 -4.10 -9.36 4.07
CA PHE A 108 -2.92 -8.70 4.65
C PHE A 108 -1.61 -9.38 4.23
N PHE A 109 -0.53 -8.59 4.22
CA PHE A 109 0.83 -9.05 3.89
C PHE A 109 1.55 -9.77 5.04
#